data_AF-A0A7W0MUT5-F1
#
_entry.id   AF-A0A7W0MUT5-F1
#
_cell.length_a   1.000
_cell.length_b   1.000
_cell.length_c   1.000
_cell.angle_alpha   90.00
_cell.angle_beta   90.00
_cell.angle_gamma   90.00
#
_symmetry.space_group_name_H-M   'P 1'
#
loop_
_entity.id
_entity.type
_entity.pdbx_description
1 polymer ?
#
loop_
_entity_poly.entity_id
_entity_poly.type
_entity_poly.pdbx_seq_one_letter_code
_entity_poly.pdbx_strand_id
1 'polypeptide(L)'
;MQVTCEVSPHHLTMTDEDVRALDPRRKMNPPLRSAADRSALIDGLRRGTIDCVATDHAPHARDEKEVPFEQAPMGTTGLETAFASLHTDLVVPGTLGLGLVVERLSAGLGLLDLLVPRIAVGEAANLVLVDLATEWVVGESGYESRSENCCFAGRRLRGRVLLTVAAGSVAYRERSILMAAA
;
A
#
# COMPACT_ATOMS: atom_id res chain seq x y z
N MET A 1 3.55 14.40 -26.36
CA MET A 1 4.33 14.33 -25.10
C MET A 1 4.07 12.98 -24.48
N GLN A 2 5.10 12.24 -24.08
CA GLN A 2 4.93 11.03 -23.29
C GLN A 2 4.97 11.45 -21.82
N VAL A 3 3.86 11.28 -21.12
CA VAL A 3 3.72 11.62 -19.70
C VAL A 3 3.10 10.42 -19.02
N THR A 4 3.67 10.06 -17.89
CA THR A 4 3.17 9.01 -17.02
C THR A 4 2.96 9.58 -15.61
N CYS A 5 2.12 8.93 -14.82
CA CYS A 5 1.92 9.28 -13.42
C CYS A 5 1.59 8.06 -12.56
N GLU A 6 1.78 8.26 -11.26
CA GLU A 6 1.50 7.27 -10.23
C GLU A 6 0.49 7.83 -9.22
N VAL A 7 -0.09 6.94 -8.42
CA VAL A 7 -0.92 7.32 -7.28
C VAL A 7 -0.64 6.41 -6.09
N SER A 8 -0.66 6.97 -4.90
CA SER A 8 -0.45 6.17 -3.69
C SER A 8 -1.70 5.45 -3.18
N PRO A 9 -1.56 4.35 -2.42
CA PRO A 9 -2.68 3.70 -1.76
C PRO A 9 -3.48 4.62 -0.84
N HIS A 10 -2.80 5.48 -0.07
CA HIS A 10 -3.50 6.39 0.86
C HIS A 10 -4.34 7.43 0.12
N HIS A 11 -3.88 7.95 -1.03
CA HIS A 11 -4.70 8.85 -1.87
C HIS A 11 -5.88 8.16 -2.57
N LEU A 12 -5.81 6.84 -2.79
CA LEU A 12 -6.91 6.05 -3.35
C LEU A 12 -7.94 5.59 -2.30
N THR A 13 -7.60 5.65 -1.01
CA THR A 13 -8.38 5.02 0.07
C THR A 13 -8.84 5.98 1.16
N MET A 14 -8.19 7.14 1.29
CA MET A 14 -8.47 8.12 2.34
C MET A 14 -8.76 9.50 1.73
N THR A 15 -9.32 10.38 2.55
CA THR A 15 -9.72 11.75 2.19
C THR A 15 -9.31 12.74 3.29
N ASP A 16 -9.55 14.03 3.06
CA ASP A 16 -9.38 15.09 4.04
C ASP A 16 -10.19 14.88 5.34
N GLU A 17 -11.32 14.18 5.28
CA GLU A 17 -12.08 13.74 6.45
C GLU A 17 -11.23 12.91 7.42
N ASP A 18 -10.32 12.08 6.91
CA ASP A 18 -9.43 11.26 7.74
C ASP A 18 -8.38 12.10 8.49
N VAL A 19 -8.15 13.34 8.05
CA VAL A 19 -7.17 14.25 8.66
C VAL A 19 -7.78 15.08 9.79
N ARG A 20 -9.12 15.12 9.93
CA ARG A 20 -9.82 15.95 10.94
C ARG A 20 -9.40 15.67 12.38
N ALA A 21 -8.99 14.44 12.67
CA ALA A 21 -8.49 14.05 13.99
C ALA A 21 -7.09 14.60 14.30
N LEU A 22 -6.44 15.28 13.33
CA LEU A 22 -5.10 15.84 13.43
C LEU A 22 -4.05 14.79 13.84
N ASP A 23 -4.23 13.55 13.40
CA ASP A 23 -3.25 12.48 13.58
C ASP A 23 -2.04 12.72 12.67
N PRO A 24 -0.83 12.97 13.21
CA PRO A 24 0.36 13.22 12.42
C PRO A 24 0.69 12.11 11.42
N ARG A 25 0.27 10.86 11.67
CA ARG A 25 0.48 9.74 10.73
C ARG A 25 -0.26 9.93 9.40
N ARG A 26 -1.27 10.80 9.35
CA ARG A 26 -2.05 11.16 8.15
C ARG A 26 -1.63 12.50 7.56
N LYS A 27 -0.47 13.02 7.96
CA LYS A 27 0.17 14.20 7.37
C LYS A 27 1.22 13.75 6.35
N MET A 28 0.95 13.99 5.07
CA MET A 28 1.83 13.66 3.94
C MET A 28 1.74 14.72 2.83
N ASN A 29 2.64 14.62 1.85
CA ASN A 29 2.67 15.50 0.69
C ASN A 29 2.77 14.66 -0.59
N PRO A 30 1.81 14.75 -1.54
CA PRO A 30 0.61 15.61 -1.51
C PRO A 30 -0.34 15.27 -0.35
N PRO A 31 -1.19 16.23 0.10
CA PRO A 31 -2.12 15.99 1.19
C PRO A 31 -3.34 15.18 0.70
N LEU A 32 -3.95 14.44 1.62
CA LEU A 32 -5.27 13.86 1.40
C LEU A 32 -6.29 14.96 1.07
N ARG A 33 -7.08 14.74 0.02
CA ARG A 33 -8.03 15.73 -0.52
C ARG A 33 -9.46 15.21 -0.43
N SER A 34 -10.38 15.94 -1.06
CA SER A 34 -11.81 15.66 -0.98
C SER A 34 -12.17 14.28 -1.54
N ALA A 35 -13.34 13.78 -1.16
CA ALA A 35 -13.89 12.55 -1.74
C ALA A 35 -14.07 12.63 -3.27
N ALA A 36 -14.28 13.83 -3.83
CA ALA A 36 -14.35 14.05 -5.27
C ALA A 36 -12.99 13.83 -5.95
N ASP A 37 -11.91 14.36 -5.36
CA ASP A 37 -10.55 14.15 -5.86
C ASP A 37 -10.16 12.67 -5.79
N ARG A 38 -10.45 12.00 -4.67
CA ARG A 38 -10.24 10.55 -4.53
C ARG A 38 -11.00 9.77 -5.61
N SER A 39 -12.25 10.12 -5.87
CA SER A 39 -13.06 9.46 -6.89
C SER A 39 -12.48 9.65 -8.30
N ALA A 40 -11.95 10.84 -8.61
CA ALA A 40 -11.26 11.11 -9.86
C ALA A 40 -9.96 10.30 -9.99
N LEU A 41 -9.21 10.11 -8.91
CA LEU A 41 -8.02 9.23 -8.91
C LEU A 41 -8.38 7.77 -9.18
N ILE A 42 -9.45 7.26 -8.56
CA ILE A 42 -9.93 5.89 -8.79
C ILE A 42 -10.36 5.70 -10.25
N ASP A 43 -11.12 6.65 -10.82
CA ASP A 43 -11.52 6.60 -12.23
C ASP A 43 -10.31 6.70 -13.16
N GLY A 44 -9.35 7.57 -12.85
CA GLY A 44 -8.10 7.71 -13.59
C GLY A 44 -7.29 6.41 -13.61
N LEU A 45 -7.18 5.72 -12.49
CA LEU A 45 -6.52 4.41 -12.41
C LEU A 45 -7.29 3.34 -13.19
N ARG A 46 -8.63 3.33 -13.09
CA ARG A 46 -9.50 2.39 -13.81
C ARG A 46 -9.39 2.55 -15.32
N ARG A 47 -9.30 3.79 -15.81
CA ARG A 47 -9.23 4.13 -17.24
C ARG A 47 -7.82 4.03 -17.82
N GLY A 48 -6.81 3.82 -16.97
CA GLY A 48 -5.40 3.81 -17.39
C GLY A 48 -4.82 5.20 -17.65
N THR A 49 -5.45 6.26 -17.15
CA THR A 49 -4.85 7.61 -17.09
C THR A 49 -3.75 7.68 -16.05
N ILE A 50 -3.85 6.90 -14.97
CA ILE A 50 -2.79 6.69 -13.99
C ILE A 50 -2.16 5.33 -14.25
N ASP A 51 -0.84 5.31 -14.41
CA ASP A 51 -0.11 4.16 -14.94
C ASP A 51 0.16 3.10 -13.89
N CYS A 52 0.51 3.50 -12.67
CA CYS A 52 0.87 2.59 -11.59
C CYS A 52 0.46 3.10 -10.20
N VAL A 53 0.57 2.20 -9.22
CA VAL A 53 0.45 2.52 -7.80
C VAL A 53 1.83 2.46 -7.15
N ALA A 54 2.23 3.55 -6.49
CA ALA A 54 3.50 3.67 -5.77
C ALA A 54 3.24 4.10 -4.32
N THR A 55 3.90 3.48 -3.35
CA THR A 55 3.49 3.61 -1.94
C THR A 55 3.79 4.97 -1.31
N ASP A 56 4.79 5.68 -1.84
CA ASP A 56 5.40 6.84 -1.20
C ASP A 56 5.75 6.56 0.28
N HIS A 57 6.41 5.40 0.51
CA HIS A 57 6.79 4.98 1.85
C HIS A 57 7.83 5.95 2.45
N ALA A 58 7.38 6.77 3.40
CA ALA A 58 8.17 7.82 4.05
C ALA A 58 8.24 7.61 5.57
N PRO A 59 9.19 6.77 6.05
CA PRO A 59 9.36 6.48 7.46
C PRO A 59 9.95 7.69 8.20
N HIS A 60 9.43 7.96 9.40
CA HIS A 60 9.94 8.97 10.32
C HIS A 60 10.15 8.37 11.71
N ALA A 61 11.05 8.93 12.50
CA ALA A 61 11.20 8.50 13.88
C ALA A 61 9.93 8.82 14.68
N ARG A 62 9.74 8.10 15.79
CA ARG A 62 8.53 8.22 16.60
C ARG A 62 8.41 9.62 17.21
N ASP A 63 9.48 10.12 17.78
CA ASP A 63 9.58 11.46 18.39
C ASP A 63 9.35 12.58 17.39
N GLU A 64 9.75 12.42 16.13
CA GLU A 64 9.46 13.40 15.07
C GLU A 64 7.96 13.50 14.75
N LYS A 65 7.20 12.42 14.94
CA LYS A 65 5.75 12.40 14.70
C LYS A 65 4.93 12.64 15.97
N GLU A 66 5.51 12.53 17.17
CA GLU A 66 4.88 12.82 18.47
C GLU A 66 4.94 14.32 18.83
N VAL A 67 4.58 15.16 17.86
CA VAL A 67 4.51 16.63 17.98
C VAL A 67 3.16 17.12 17.47
N PRO A 68 2.76 18.38 17.75
CA PRO A 68 1.54 18.96 17.17
C PRO A 68 1.48 18.78 15.65
N PHE A 69 0.28 18.56 15.11
CA PHE A 69 0.08 18.21 13.71
C PHE A 69 0.76 19.19 12.75
N GLU A 70 0.73 20.49 13.05
CA GLU A 70 1.35 21.55 12.24
C GLU A 70 2.88 21.43 12.17
N GLN A 71 3.49 20.90 13.23
CA GLN A 71 4.95 20.75 13.37
C GLN A 71 5.47 19.42 12.86
N ALA A 72 4.63 18.38 12.83
CA ALA A 72 5.04 17.05 12.41
C ALA A 72 5.52 17.02 10.95
N PRO A 73 6.55 16.24 10.59
CA PRO A 73 6.99 16.14 9.21
C PRO A 73 5.94 15.44 8.34
N MET A 74 5.96 15.76 7.05
CA MET A 74 5.16 15.10 6.03
C MET A 74 5.72 13.69 5.77
N GLY A 75 4.86 12.68 5.73
CA GLY A 75 5.22 11.32 5.34
C GLY A 75 4.61 10.26 6.25
N THR A 76 4.37 9.09 5.65
CA THR A 76 3.80 7.92 6.31
C THR A 76 4.35 6.63 5.72
N THR A 77 4.45 5.57 6.52
CA THR A 77 4.72 4.24 5.99
C THR A 77 3.48 3.64 5.31
N GLY A 78 3.67 3.05 4.12
CA GLY A 78 2.60 2.33 3.40
C GLY A 78 2.98 0.98 2.78
N LEU A 79 4.25 0.55 2.86
CA LEU A 79 4.76 -0.63 2.15
C LEU A 79 4.09 -1.93 2.62
N GLU A 80 3.95 -2.10 3.93
CA GLU A 80 3.36 -3.28 4.56
C GLU A 80 1.82 -3.34 4.42
N THR A 81 1.18 -2.21 4.11
CA THR A 81 -0.28 -2.07 4.07
C THR A 81 -0.84 -1.84 2.66
N ALA A 82 0.02 -1.59 1.66
CA ALA A 82 -0.38 -1.14 0.32
C ALA A 82 -1.40 -2.06 -0.34
N PHE A 83 -1.12 -3.37 -0.39
CA PHE A 83 -2.05 -4.33 -0.98
C PHE A 83 -3.34 -4.41 -0.15
N ALA A 84 -3.22 -4.57 1.16
CA ALA A 84 -4.36 -4.80 2.04
C ALA A 84 -5.33 -3.62 2.05
N SER A 85 -4.83 -2.37 2.02
CA SER A 85 -5.69 -1.18 1.99
C SER A 85 -6.48 -1.07 0.68
N LEU A 86 -5.82 -1.29 -0.46
CA LEU A 86 -6.49 -1.30 -1.77
C LEU A 86 -7.48 -2.47 -1.88
N HIS A 87 -7.09 -3.65 -1.41
CA HIS A 87 -7.95 -4.81 -1.41
C HIS A 87 -9.22 -4.56 -0.57
N THR A 88 -9.05 -4.06 0.66
CA THR A 88 -10.16 -3.79 1.58
C THR A 88 -11.11 -2.72 1.03
N ASP A 89 -10.56 -1.60 0.58
CA ASP A 89 -11.38 -0.41 0.32
C ASP A 89 -11.86 -0.31 -1.13
N LEU A 90 -11.24 -1.06 -2.06
CA LEU A 90 -11.54 -0.97 -3.49
C LEU A 90 -11.90 -2.31 -4.13
N VAL A 91 -11.26 -3.43 -3.72
CA VAL A 91 -11.53 -4.74 -4.32
C VAL A 91 -12.75 -5.41 -3.68
N VAL A 92 -12.76 -5.53 -2.35
CA VAL A 92 -13.88 -6.12 -1.58
C VAL A 92 -15.23 -5.48 -1.92
N PRO A 93 -15.38 -4.14 -2.00
CA PRO A 93 -16.63 -3.51 -2.40
C PRO A 93 -16.92 -3.54 -3.91
N GLY A 94 -16.02 -4.10 -4.74
CA GLY A 94 -16.19 -4.19 -6.19
C GLY A 94 -15.90 -2.89 -6.95
N THR A 95 -15.26 -1.91 -6.31
CA THR A 95 -14.86 -0.66 -6.97
C THR A 95 -13.73 -0.88 -7.99
N LEU A 96 -12.78 -1.78 -7.74
CA LEU A 96 -11.76 -2.18 -8.71
C LEU A 96 -11.64 -3.70 -8.74
N GLY A 97 -11.28 -4.27 -9.90
CA GLY A 97 -10.97 -5.69 -9.99
C GLY A 97 -9.61 -6.00 -9.35
N LEU A 98 -9.49 -7.17 -8.70
CA LEU A 98 -8.24 -7.63 -8.10
C LEU A 98 -7.07 -7.65 -9.10
N GLY A 99 -7.33 -8.14 -10.32
CA GLY A 99 -6.32 -8.19 -11.38
C GLY A 99 -5.75 -6.82 -11.73
N LEU A 100 -6.60 -5.80 -11.82
CA LEU A 100 -6.17 -4.42 -12.07
C LEU A 100 -5.30 -3.89 -10.91
N VAL A 101 -5.67 -4.16 -9.65
CA VAL A 101 -4.85 -3.72 -8.50
C VAL A 101 -3.47 -4.39 -8.52
N VAL A 102 -3.40 -5.69 -8.79
CA VAL A 102 -2.12 -6.43 -8.89
C VAL A 102 -1.28 -5.92 -10.06
N GLU A 103 -1.89 -5.68 -11.21
CA GLU A 103 -1.24 -5.09 -12.38
C GLU A 103 -0.64 -3.73 -12.03
N ARG A 104 -1.42 -2.80 -11.47
CA ARG A 104 -0.98 -1.44 -11.17
C ARG A 104 0.08 -1.35 -10.08
N LEU A 105 0.09 -2.27 -9.12
CA LEU A 105 1.16 -2.39 -8.12
C LEU A 105 2.48 -2.91 -8.72
N SER A 106 2.44 -3.55 -9.89
CA SER A 106 3.62 -4.13 -10.56
C SER A 106 4.08 -3.32 -11.77
N ALA A 107 3.19 -2.50 -12.35
CA ALA A 107 3.38 -1.81 -13.63
C ALA A 107 4.50 -0.76 -13.63
N GLY A 108 4.83 -0.18 -12.46
CA GLY A 108 5.81 0.90 -12.36
C GLY A 108 7.20 0.56 -12.94
N LEU A 109 7.61 -0.71 -12.88
CA LEU A 109 8.88 -1.17 -13.45
C LEU A 109 8.93 -0.96 -14.97
N GLY A 110 7.82 -1.21 -15.67
CA GLY A 110 7.75 -1.03 -17.12
C GLY A 110 7.86 0.44 -17.55
N LEU A 111 7.48 1.38 -16.67
CA LEU A 111 7.62 2.82 -16.91
C LEU A 111 9.07 3.30 -16.79
N LEU A 112 9.93 2.50 -16.16
CA LEU A 112 11.35 2.76 -15.94
C LEU A 112 12.24 1.90 -16.85
N ASP A 113 11.67 1.30 -17.90
CA ASP A 113 12.35 0.34 -18.79
C ASP A 113 12.97 -0.87 -18.06
N LEU A 114 12.38 -1.24 -16.91
CA LEU A 114 12.76 -2.43 -16.14
C LEU A 114 11.84 -3.61 -16.46
N LEU A 115 12.36 -4.82 -16.26
CA LEU A 115 11.59 -6.04 -16.49
C LEU A 115 10.44 -6.14 -15.46
N VAL A 116 9.21 -6.08 -15.95
CA VAL A 116 8.01 -6.38 -15.14
C VAL A 116 7.96 -7.89 -14.86
N PRO A 117 7.94 -8.32 -13.59
CA PRO A 117 7.87 -9.74 -13.25
C PRO A 117 6.63 -10.40 -13.85
N ARG A 118 6.79 -11.64 -14.31
CA ARG A 118 5.70 -12.48 -14.80
C ARG A 118 5.71 -13.82 -14.10
N ILE A 119 4.51 -14.38 -13.91
CA ILE A 119 4.37 -15.76 -13.46
C ILE A 119 4.33 -16.65 -14.70
N ALA A 120 5.50 -17.13 -15.13
CA ALA A 120 5.64 -18.01 -16.27
C ALA A 120 6.86 -18.95 -16.11
N VAL A 121 6.84 -20.07 -16.83
CA VAL A 121 7.97 -21.01 -16.85
C VAL A 121 9.21 -20.30 -17.41
N GLY A 122 10.34 -20.41 -16.71
CA GLY A 122 11.61 -19.78 -17.10
C GLY A 122 11.84 -18.39 -16.52
N GLU A 123 10.85 -17.77 -15.87
CA GLU A 123 11.00 -16.48 -15.18
C GLU A 123 11.59 -16.65 -13.78
N ALA A 124 12.24 -15.60 -13.27
CA ALA A 124 12.64 -15.56 -11.87
C ALA A 124 11.42 -15.65 -10.95
N ALA A 125 11.51 -16.48 -9.90
CA ALA A 125 10.43 -16.66 -8.93
C ALA A 125 10.31 -15.45 -8.00
N ASN A 126 9.65 -14.40 -8.50
CA ASN A 126 9.22 -13.21 -7.77
C ASN A 126 7.72 -13.33 -7.50
N LEU A 127 7.38 -13.87 -6.33
CA LEU A 127 6.02 -14.29 -6.00
C LEU A 127 5.59 -13.75 -4.63
N VAL A 128 4.30 -13.47 -4.50
CA VAL A 128 3.68 -13.12 -3.22
C VAL A 128 2.50 -14.05 -2.99
N LEU A 129 2.45 -14.70 -1.83
CA LEU A 129 1.27 -15.42 -1.35
C LEU A 129 0.45 -14.47 -0.48
N VAL A 130 -0.83 -14.33 -0.82
CA VAL A 130 -1.76 -13.48 -0.08
C VAL A 130 -2.97 -14.31 0.31
N ASP A 131 -3.36 -14.25 1.58
CA ASP A 131 -4.67 -14.70 2.03
C ASP A 131 -5.65 -13.54 1.93
N LEU A 132 -6.53 -13.59 0.93
CA LEU A 132 -7.56 -12.59 0.67
C LEU A 132 -8.68 -12.57 1.70
N ALA A 133 -8.84 -13.63 2.51
CA ALA A 133 -9.91 -13.72 3.48
C ALA A 133 -9.56 -13.11 4.84
N THR A 134 -8.32 -13.31 5.30
CA THR A 134 -7.89 -12.89 6.63
C THR A 134 -8.01 -11.39 6.85
N GLU A 135 -8.59 -11.02 8.00
CA GLU A 135 -8.65 -9.66 8.53
C GLU A 135 -7.68 -9.49 9.70
N TRP A 136 -7.11 -8.30 9.84
CA TRP A 136 -6.16 -7.97 10.92
C TRP A 136 -6.20 -6.47 11.23
N VAL A 137 -5.77 -6.08 12.43
CA VAL A 137 -5.66 -4.67 12.83
C VAL A 137 -4.24 -4.17 12.57
N VAL A 138 -4.12 -3.08 11.82
CA VAL A 138 -2.82 -2.52 11.45
C VAL A 138 -2.04 -2.06 12.67
N GLY A 139 -0.82 -2.58 12.81
CA GLY A 139 0.11 -2.27 13.89
C GLY A 139 -0.02 -3.13 15.15
N GLU A 140 -1.05 -3.96 15.27
CA GLU A 140 -1.26 -4.80 16.47
C GLU A 140 -0.12 -5.80 16.71
N SER A 141 0.45 -6.34 15.62
CA SER A 141 1.60 -7.26 15.67
C SER A 141 2.96 -6.56 15.51
N GLY A 142 2.98 -5.22 15.56
CA GLY A 142 4.13 -4.40 15.19
C GLY A 142 4.31 -4.25 13.68
N TYR A 143 5.45 -3.68 13.29
CA TYR A 143 5.86 -3.44 11.91
C TYR A 143 7.23 -4.07 11.65
N GLU A 144 7.49 -4.45 10.40
CA GLU A 144 8.84 -4.81 9.96
C GLU A 144 9.67 -3.55 9.63
N SER A 145 9.01 -2.44 9.26
CA SER A 145 9.66 -1.14 9.17
C SER A 145 10.21 -0.69 10.54
N ARG A 146 11.32 0.06 10.51
CA ARG A 146 11.85 0.73 11.71
C ARG A 146 10.94 1.85 12.23
N SER A 147 9.98 2.29 11.41
CA SER A 147 9.04 3.37 11.75
C SER A 147 7.63 2.83 11.90
N GLU A 148 6.91 3.38 12.87
CA GLU A 148 5.53 3.02 13.20
C GLU A 148 4.52 4.07 12.71
N ASN A 149 4.95 5.04 11.89
CA ASN A 149 4.14 6.19 11.46
C ASN A 149 3.10 5.87 10.35
N CYS A 150 2.49 4.69 10.39
CA CYS A 150 1.55 4.22 9.36
C CYS A 150 0.20 4.94 9.43
N CYS A 151 -0.26 5.50 8.31
CA CYS A 151 -1.54 6.20 8.20
C CYS A 151 -2.76 5.30 8.37
N PHE A 152 -2.58 3.97 8.22
CA PHE A 152 -3.61 2.96 8.42
C PHE A 152 -3.63 2.38 9.84
N ALA A 153 -2.73 2.79 10.74
CA ALA A 153 -2.63 2.24 12.09
C ALA A 153 -3.98 2.22 12.82
N GLY A 154 -4.32 1.08 13.43
CA GLY A 154 -5.59 0.84 14.13
C GLY A 154 -6.78 0.53 13.21
N ARG A 155 -6.65 0.64 11.88
CA ARG A 155 -7.70 0.19 10.95
C ARG A 155 -7.69 -1.33 10.84
N ARG A 156 -8.87 -1.91 10.62
CA ARG A 156 -9.01 -3.32 10.23
C ARG A 156 -8.90 -3.43 8.71
N LEU A 157 -7.95 -4.22 8.23
CA LEU A 157 -7.74 -4.49 6.80
C LEU A 157 -7.88 -5.98 6.51
N ARG A 158 -8.30 -6.30 5.28
CA ARG A 158 -8.47 -7.64 4.73
C ARG A 158 -7.48 -7.89 3.59
N GLY A 159 -6.89 -9.07 3.53
CA GLY A 159 -5.88 -9.42 2.52
C GLY A 159 -4.47 -9.40 3.10
N ARG A 160 -4.11 -10.43 3.88
CA ARG A 160 -2.81 -10.53 4.55
C ARG A 160 -1.77 -11.15 3.63
N VAL A 161 -0.64 -10.47 3.46
CA VAL A 161 0.53 -11.05 2.79
C VAL A 161 1.15 -12.09 3.72
N LEU A 162 1.33 -13.31 3.22
CA LEU A 162 1.77 -14.47 3.98
C LEU A 162 3.24 -14.82 3.70
N LEU A 163 3.66 -14.70 2.45
CA LEU A 163 5.00 -15.09 1.98
C LEU A 163 5.40 -14.19 0.81
N THR A 164 6.64 -13.73 0.80
CA THR A 164 7.26 -13.11 -0.36
C THR A 164 8.50 -13.90 -0.76
N VAL A 165 8.57 -14.28 -2.03
CA VAL A 165 9.72 -14.93 -2.67
C VAL A 165 10.34 -13.95 -3.65
N ALA A 166 11.64 -13.72 -3.52
CA ALA A 166 12.43 -12.87 -4.42
C ALA A 166 13.54 -13.72 -5.05
N ALA A 167 13.54 -13.82 -6.39
CA ALA A 167 14.48 -14.63 -7.15
C ALA A 167 14.65 -16.07 -6.61
N GLY A 168 13.54 -16.71 -6.22
CA GLY A 168 13.51 -18.07 -5.67
C GLY A 168 13.88 -18.20 -4.19
N SER A 169 14.30 -17.12 -3.54
CA SER A 169 14.60 -17.10 -2.10
C SER A 169 13.46 -16.48 -1.31
N VAL A 170 13.16 -17.02 -0.14
CA VAL A 170 12.17 -16.41 0.76
C VAL A 170 12.73 -15.11 1.31
N ALA A 171 12.04 -14.00 1.03
CA ALA A 171 12.38 -12.66 1.53
C ALA A 171 11.53 -12.24 2.74
N TYR A 172 10.29 -12.75 2.85
CA TYR A 172 9.40 -12.49 3.97
C TYR A 172 8.50 -13.69 4.24
N ARG A 173 8.22 -13.95 5.52
CA ARG A 173 7.20 -14.90 5.98
C ARG A 173 6.44 -14.28 7.13
N GLU A 174 5.13 -14.42 7.09
CA GLU A 174 4.32 -13.97 8.20
C GLU A 174 4.53 -14.85 9.45
N ARG A 175 4.62 -14.21 10.62
CA ARG A 175 4.98 -14.85 11.89
C ARG A 175 4.02 -15.97 12.29
N SER A 176 2.73 -15.84 11.97
CA SER A 176 1.72 -16.86 12.28
C SER A 176 1.91 -18.18 11.52
N ILE A 177 2.59 -18.15 10.36
CA ILE A 177 2.91 -19.36 9.58
C ILE A 177 3.96 -20.22 10.30
N LEU A 178 4.74 -19.64 11.22
CA LEU A 178 5.71 -20.40 12.02
C LEU A 178 5.06 -21.40 12.99
N MET A 179 3.79 -21.20 13.38
CA MET A 179 3.12 -22.06 14.36
C MET A 179 2.42 -23.28 13.76
N ALA A 180 2.13 -23.28 12.45
CA ALA A 180 1.41 -24.37 11.80
C ALA A 180 2.33 -25.47 11.21
N ALA A 181 3.65 -25.28 11.28
CA ALA A 181 4.66 -26.17 10.70
C ALA A 181 5.58 -26.84 11.75
N ALA A 182 5.20 -26.82 13.03
CA ALA A 182 5.91 -27.47 14.14
C ALA A 182 5.14 -28.67 14.68
#